data_AF-A0A392MHG8-F1
#
_entry.id   AF-A0A392MHG8-F1
#
_cell.length_a   1.000
_cell.length_b   1.000
_cell.length_c   1.000
_cell.angle_alpha   90.00
_cell.angle_beta   90.00
_cell.angle_gamma   90.00
#
_symmetry.space_group_name_H-M   'P 1'
#
loop_
_entity.id
_entity.type
_entity.pdbx_description
1 polymer ?
#
loop_
_entity_poly.entity_id
_entity_poly.type
_entity_poly.pdbx_seq_one_letter_code
_entity_poly.pdbx_strand_id
1 'polypeptide(L)'
;MEDLKKFSKDQGALEADDLTHWDVSFWSERLRESKYDINEEELRPFFSLPNVMDGLFDLAKTLFGIEIEPADGLAPVWNKDVKFFRVKDSSGSPVAYFYFDPYSRPSEKRQGAWMDEVVARSRVLSPDGNSSRLPVAHMVCNQTPPVGSKPSLMTFR
;
A
#
# COMPACT_ATOMS: atom_id res chain seq x y z
N MET A 1 -11.12 -22.63 -12.84
CA MET A 1 -12.58 -22.81 -13.08
C MET A 1 -13.06 -24.19 -12.64
N GLU A 2 -12.43 -25.29 -13.08
CA GLU A 2 -12.80 -26.65 -12.63
C GLU A 2 -12.76 -26.83 -11.11
N ASP A 3 -11.69 -26.36 -10.45
CA ASP A 3 -11.59 -26.42 -8.99
C ASP A 3 -12.75 -25.72 -8.27
N LEU A 4 -13.21 -24.59 -8.81
CA LEU A 4 -14.33 -23.83 -8.23
C LEU A 4 -15.65 -24.57 -8.42
N LYS A 5 -15.90 -25.12 -9.61
CA LYS A 5 -17.09 -25.94 -9.88
C LYS A 5 -17.14 -27.18 -9.00
N LYS A 6 -16.01 -27.88 -8.88
CA LYS A 6 -15.91 -29.05 -8.01
C LYS A 6 -16.20 -28.67 -6.56
N PHE A 7 -15.54 -27.64 -6.05
CA PHE A 7 -15.70 -27.22 -4.66
C PHE A 7 -17.13 -26.73 -4.38
N SER A 8 -17.73 -25.90 -5.24
CA SER A 8 -19.10 -25.42 -5.05
C SER A 8 -20.12 -26.56 -5.12
N LYS A 9 -19.90 -27.56 -6.00
CA LYS A 9 -20.73 -28.77 -6.09
C LYS A 9 -20.62 -29.64 -4.85
N ASP A 10 -19.42 -29.82 -4.32
CA ASP A 10 -19.17 -30.55 -3.06
C ASP A 10 -19.87 -29.87 -1.86
N GLN A 11 -20.06 -28.54 -1.92
CA GLN A 11 -20.83 -27.75 -0.93
C GLN A 11 -22.34 -27.73 -1.20
N GLY A 12 -22.83 -28.39 -2.26
CA GLY A 12 -24.26 -28.45 -2.60
C GLY A 12 -24.84 -27.15 -3.15
N ALA A 13 -24.01 -26.27 -3.73
CA ALA A 13 -24.45 -25.00 -4.28
C ALA A 13 -25.29 -25.19 -5.55
N LEU A 14 -26.42 -24.47 -5.65
CA LEU A 14 -27.35 -24.58 -6.77
C LEU A 14 -26.75 -24.04 -8.08
N GLU A 15 -25.89 -23.03 -7.96
CA GLU A 15 -25.19 -22.38 -9.07
C GLU A 15 -23.95 -23.16 -9.56
N ALA A 16 -23.60 -24.29 -8.92
CA ALA A 16 -22.36 -25.01 -9.21
C ALA A 16 -22.23 -25.49 -10.66
N ASP A 17 -23.36 -25.84 -11.29
CA ASP A 17 -23.38 -26.33 -12.67
C ASP A 17 -23.26 -25.19 -13.71
N ASP A 18 -23.59 -23.94 -13.33
CA ASP A 18 -23.55 -22.75 -14.21
C ASP A 18 -22.97 -21.51 -13.50
N LEU A 19 -21.71 -21.64 -13.02
CA LEU A 19 -21.01 -20.52 -12.38
C LEU A 19 -20.83 -19.34 -13.34
N THR A 20 -21.22 -18.16 -12.86
CA THR A 20 -21.10 -16.89 -13.59
C THR A 20 -19.96 -16.03 -13.02
N HIS A 21 -19.74 -14.86 -13.63
CA HIS A 21 -18.64 -13.97 -13.24
C HIS A 21 -18.73 -13.44 -11.81
N TRP A 22 -19.93 -13.25 -11.23
CA TRP A 22 -20.06 -12.78 -9.85
C TRP A 22 -19.80 -13.88 -8.81
N ASP A 23 -19.94 -15.16 -9.20
CA ASP A 23 -19.72 -16.31 -8.32
C ASP A 23 -18.23 -16.62 -8.13
N VAL A 24 -17.38 -16.23 -9.09
CA VAL A 24 -15.94 -16.57 -9.12
C VAL A 24 -15.24 -16.09 -7.86
N SER A 25 -15.38 -14.82 -7.48
CA SER A 25 -14.68 -14.26 -6.32
C SER A 25 -15.16 -14.90 -5.01
N PHE A 26 -16.46 -15.17 -4.91
CA PHE A 26 -17.05 -15.81 -3.74
C PHE A 26 -16.50 -17.23 -3.55
N TRP A 27 -16.62 -18.08 -4.57
CA TRP A 27 -16.17 -19.47 -4.49
C TRP A 27 -14.64 -19.60 -4.43
N SER A 28 -13.90 -18.65 -5.01
CA SER A 28 -12.44 -18.59 -4.86
C SER A 28 -12.03 -18.36 -3.41
N GLU A 29 -12.72 -17.47 -2.68
CA GLU A 29 -12.41 -17.22 -1.27
C GLU A 29 -12.81 -18.41 -0.39
N ARG A 30 -14.01 -18.98 -0.58
CA ARG A 30 -14.44 -20.19 0.15
C ARG A 30 -13.49 -21.37 -0.05
N LEU A 31 -13.02 -21.59 -1.28
CA LEU A 31 -12.03 -22.62 -1.58
C LEU A 31 -10.69 -22.30 -0.92
N ARG A 32 -10.23 -21.05 -0.97
CA ARG A 32 -8.97 -20.61 -0.37
C ARG A 32 -8.99 -20.81 1.15
N GLU A 33 -10.07 -20.43 1.82
CA GLU A 33 -10.29 -20.67 3.24
C GLU A 33 -10.22 -22.15 3.58
N SER A 34 -10.99 -23.00 2.88
CA SER A 34 -11.02 -24.44 3.16
C SER A 34 -9.70 -25.15 2.84
N LYS A 35 -8.98 -24.73 1.80
CA LYS A 35 -7.76 -25.39 1.32
C LYS A 35 -6.53 -25.05 2.15
N TYR A 36 -6.43 -23.81 2.61
CA TYR A 36 -5.24 -23.33 3.33
C TYR A 36 -5.49 -23.12 4.82
N ASP A 37 -6.74 -23.21 5.27
CA ASP A 37 -7.16 -22.90 6.65
C ASP A 37 -6.76 -21.48 7.05
N ILE A 38 -6.98 -20.53 6.14
CA ILE A 38 -6.63 -19.11 6.31
C ILE A 38 -7.87 -18.27 6.06
N ASN A 39 -8.24 -17.47 7.05
CA ASN A 39 -9.30 -16.48 6.96
C ASN A 39 -8.71 -15.07 6.78
N GLU A 40 -9.13 -14.34 5.74
CA GLU A 40 -8.62 -12.98 5.49
C GLU A 40 -8.95 -11.99 6.61
N GLU A 41 -10.15 -12.09 7.21
CA GLU A 41 -10.57 -11.19 8.29
C GLU A 41 -9.78 -11.45 9.58
N GLU A 42 -9.43 -12.70 9.87
CA GLU A 42 -8.56 -13.06 11.01
C GLU A 42 -7.12 -12.56 10.83
N LEU A 43 -6.65 -12.41 9.59
CA LEU A 43 -5.32 -11.87 9.29
C LEU A 43 -5.24 -10.35 9.39
N ARG A 44 -6.34 -9.61 9.15
CA ARG A 44 -6.35 -8.14 9.13
C ARG A 44 -5.69 -7.47 10.35
N PRO A 45 -5.90 -7.92 11.61
CA PRO A 45 -5.27 -7.32 12.78
C PRO A 45 -3.74 -7.34 12.74
N PHE A 46 -3.13 -8.27 12.01
CA PHE A 46 -1.67 -8.40 11.89
C PHE A 46 -1.08 -7.41 10.87
N PHE A 47 -1.89 -6.92 9.92
CA PHE A 47 -1.46 -6.01 8.86
C PHE A 47 -1.99 -4.59 9.09
N SER A 48 -1.60 -3.97 10.20
CA SER A 48 -1.85 -2.54 10.39
C SER A 48 -0.91 -1.71 9.52
N LEU A 49 -1.41 -0.64 8.90
CA LEU A 49 -0.59 0.21 8.03
C LEU A 49 0.71 0.71 8.70
N PRO A 50 0.72 1.17 9.96
CA PRO A 50 1.97 1.57 10.62
C PRO A 50 3.02 0.44 10.64
N ASN A 51 2.63 -0.77 11.05
CA ASN A 51 3.55 -1.91 11.11
C ASN A 51 4.05 -2.33 9.72
N VAL A 52 3.20 -2.24 8.69
CA VAL A 52 3.58 -2.53 7.30
C VAL A 52 4.62 -1.52 6.81
N MET A 53 4.45 -0.25 7.11
CA MET A 53 5.41 0.81 6.73
C MET A 53 6.75 0.63 7.45
N ASP A 54 6.73 0.33 8.75
CA ASP A 54 7.95 0.08 9.53
C ASP A 54 8.74 -1.10 8.96
N GLY A 55 8.08 -2.23 8.71
CA GLY A 55 8.72 -3.40 8.09
C GLY A 55 9.23 -3.13 6.68
N LEU A 56 8.51 -2.35 5.88
CA LEU A 56 8.95 -1.93 4.55
C LEU A 56 10.22 -1.08 4.61
N PHE A 57 10.29 -0.15 5.58
CA PHE A 57 11.46 0.72 5.77
C PHE A 57 12.67 -0.07 6.27
N ASP A 58 12.48 -1.02 7.19
CA ASP A 58 13.54 -1.92 7.65
C ASP A 58 14.09 -2.80 6.53
N LEU A 59 13.21 -3.30 5.65
CA LEU A 59 13.63 -4.04 4.46
C LEU A 59 14.44 -3.14 3.51
N ALA A 60 13.98 -1.91 3.24
CA ALA A 60 14.70 -0.95 2.40
C ALA A 60 16.07 -0.60 2.98
N LYS A 61 16.17 -0.46 4.31
CA LYS A 61 17.44 -0.27 5.01
C LYS A 61 18.38 -1.46 4.83
N THR A 62 17.86 -2.68 4.99
CA THR A 62 18.65 -3.91 4.84
C THR A 62 19.18 -4.09 3.42
N LEU A 63 18.34 -3.83 2.41
CA LEU A 63 18.70 -4.07 1.01
C LEU A 63 19.50 -2.92 0.39
N PHE A 64 19.21 -1.68 0.75
CA PHE A 64 19.72 -0.49 0.04
C PHE A 64 20.51 0.47 0.94
N GLY A 65 20.59 0.21 2.24
CA GLY A 65 21.34 1.06 3.18
C GLY A 65 20.74 2.45 3.38
N ILE A 66 19.44 2.63 3.09
CA ILE A 66 18.73 3.90 3.27
C ILE A 66 17.89 3.89 4.55
N GLU A 67 17.80 5.04 5.20
CA GLU A 67 16.91 5.25 6.35
C GLU A 67 15.75 6.14 5.95
N ILE A 68 14.52 5.72 6.26
CA ILE A 68 13.30 6.45 5.96
C ILE A 68 12.67 6.90 7.29
N GLU A 69 12.44 8.20 7.43
CA GLU A 69 11.88 8.78 8.65
C GLU A 69 10.71 9.74 8.34
N PRO A 70 9.70 9.85 9.22
CA PRO A 70 8.66 10.86 9.08
C PRO A 70 9.26 12.27 9.07
N ALA A 71 8.77 13.09 8.14
CA ALA A 71 9.16 14.49 7.96
C ALA A 71 7.92 15.39 7.81
N ASP A 72 6.78 14.97 8.38
CA ASP A 72 5.53 15.73 8.39
C ASP A 72 5.77 17.17 8.87
N GLY A 73 5.22 18.15 8.16
CA GLY A 73 5.41 19.59 8.44
C GLY A 73 6.60 20.24 7.71
N LEU A 74 7.53 19.47 7.15
CA LEU A 74 8.61 20.02 6.31
C LEU A 74 8.10 20.53 4.95
N ALA A 75 7.05 19.90 4.42
CA ALA A 75 6.41 20.27 3.17
C ALA A 75 4.89 20.42 3.36
N PRO A 76 4.24 21.32 2.61
CA PRO A 76 2.78 21.42 2.63
C PRO A 76 2.14 20.15 2.05
N VAL A 77 0.95 19.82 2.56
CA VAL A 77 0.16 18.66 2.12
C VAL A 77 -1.27 19.07 1.80
N TRP A 78 -1.95 18.31 0.94
CA TRP A 78 -3.32 18.61 0.48
C TRP A 78 -4.41 17.98 1.34
N ASN A 79 -4.08 16.99 2.17
CA ASN A 79 -5.02 16.32 3.05
C ASN A 79 -4.32 15.87 4.34
N LYS A 80 -5.06 15.86 5.46
CA LYS A 80 -4.53 15.51 6.79
C LYS A 80 -4.02 14.07 6.91
N ASP A 81 -4.49 13.18 6.05
CA ASP A 81 -4.10 11.77 6.05
C ASP A 81 -2.79 11.53 5.26
N VAL A 82 -2.31 12.55 4.53
CA VAL A 82 -1.06 12.46 3.75
C VAL A 82 0.13 12.50 4.70
N LYS A 83 1.05 11.57 4.49
CA LYS A 83 2.34 11.50 5.20
C LYS A 83 3.47 11.95 4.31
N PHE A 84 4.47 12.58 4.89
CA PHE A 84 5.69 12.96 4.20
C PHE A 84 6.91 12.34 4.86
N PHE A 85 7.81 11.80 4.05
CA PHE A 85 8.98 11.07 4.53
C PHE A 85 10.26 11.64 3.92
N ARG A 86 11.31 11.65 4.74
CA ARG A 86 12.69 11.90 4.31
C ARG A 86 13.42 10.57 4.16
N VAL A 87 14.20 10.45 3.08
CA VAL A 87 15.11 9.33 2.84
C VAL A 87 16.54 9.81 3.02
N LYS A 88 17.31 9.12 3.86
CA LYS A 88 18.72 9.41 4.15
C LYS A 88 19.61 8.25 3.69
N ASP A 89 20.83 8.57 3.29
CA ASP A 89 21.87 7.56 3.08
C ASP A 89 22.53 7.14 4.39
N SER A 90 23.52 6.23 4.31
CA SER A 90 24.28 5.74 5.46
C SER A 90 25.12 6.81 6.19
N SER A 91 25.33 7.98 5.57
CA SER A 91 26.00 9.12 6.23
C SER A 91 25.03 9.99 7.04
N GLY A 92 23.72 9.70 6.93
CA GLY A 92 22.66 10.53 7.49
C GLY A 92 22.24 11.70 6.60
N SER A 93 22.82 11.82 5.39
CA SER A 93 22.51 12.91 4.47
C SER A 93 21.19 12.64 3.73
N PRO A 94 20.30 13.63 3.59
CA PRO A 94 19.07 13.47 2.80
C PRO A 94 19.40 13.21 1.33
N VAL A 95 18.76 12.20 0.75
CA VAL A 95 18.95 11.81 -0.66
C VAL A 95 17.66 11.85 -1.48
N ALA A 96 16.49 11.79 -0.84
CA ALA A 96 15.18 11.89 -1.49
C ALA A 96 14.07 12.19 -0.47
N TYR A 97 12.87 12.47 -0.98
CA TYR A 97 11.64 12.56 -0.19
C TYR A 97 10.46 11.93 -0.92
N PHE A 98 9.40 11.58 -0.19
CA PHE A 98 8.15 11.20 -0.83
C PHE A 98 6.93 11.51 0.04
N TYR A 99 5.81 11.74 -0.64
CA TYR A 99 4.48 11.80 -0.03
C TYR A 99 3.81 10.44 -0.12
N PHE A 100 2.96 10.12 0.86
CA PHE A 100 2.12 8.93 0.86
C PHE A 100 0.67 9.30 1.18
N ASP A 101 -0.24 9.05 0.24
CA ASP A 101 -1.69 9.24 0.39
C ASP A 101 -2.40 7.87 0.38
N PRO A 102 -2.64 7.24 1.55
CA PRO A 102 -2.95 5.81 1.63
C PRO A 102 -4.41 5.45 1.35
N TYR A 103 -5.37 6.31 1.74
CA TYR A 103 -6.75 5.87 1.94
C TYR A 103 -7.66 6.14 0.75
N SER A 104 -8.67 5.27 0.60
CA SER A 104 -9.76 5.47 -0.35
C SER A 104 -10.56 6.73 -0.02
N ARG A 105 -10.81 7.55 -1.05
CA ARG A 105 -11.57 8.81 -0.92
C ARG A 105 -12.37 9.09 -2.20
N PRO A 106 -13.40 8.28 -2.50
CA PRO A 106 -14.01 8.22 -3.83
C PRO A 106 -14.72 9.50 -4.27
N SER A 107 -15.03 10.42 -3.35
CA SER A 107 -15.64 11.71 -3.67
C SER A 107 -14.71 12.64 -4.46
N GLU A 108 -13.39 12.52 -4.31
CA GLU A 108 -12.43 13.49 -4.85
C GLU A 108 -11.09 12.90 -5.30
N LYS A 109 -10.82 11.61 -5.00
CA LYS A 109 -9.55 10.94 -5.31
C LYS A 109 -9.76 9.82 -6.32
N ARG A 110 -8.89 9.80 -7.34
CA ARG A 110 -8.83 8.73 -8.34
C ARG A 110 -8.61 7.36 -7.67
N GLN A 111 -9.30 6.33 -8.16
CA GLN A 111 -9.15 4.96 -7.67
C GLN A 111 -7.83 4.29 -8.10
N GLY A 112 -7.56 3.10 -7.56
CA GLY A 112 -6.37 2.30 -7.84
C GLY A 112 -5.19 2.63 -6.92
N ALA A 113 -3.99 2.27 -7.35
CA ALA A 113 -2.74 2.66 -6.69
C ALA A 113 -1.73 3.08 -7.75
N TRP A 114 -0.95 4.12 -7.48
CA TRP A 114 0.04 4.64 -8.42
C TRP A 114 1.17 5.38 -7.72
N MET A 115 2.24 5.59 -8.47
CA MET A 115 3.34 6.48 -8.13
C MET A 115 3.41 7.59 -9.18
N ASP A 116 3.81 8.78 -8.75
CA ASP A 116 4.04 9.91 -9.67
C ASP A 116 5.29 10.70 -9.23
N GLU A 117 5.92 11.39 -10.17
CA GLU A 117 7.04 12.28 -9.85
C GLU A 117 6.53 13.66 -9.39
N VAL A 118 7.15 14.22 -8.35
CA VAL A 118 6.94 15.62 -7.96
C VAL A 118 8.03 16.48 -8.58
N VAL A 119 9.29 16.10 -8.33
CA VAL A 119 10.44 16.70 -8.98
C VAL A 119 11.52 15.64 -9.20
N ALA A 120 12.10 15.64 -10.40
CA ALA A 120 13.24 14.78 -10.72
C ALA A 120 14.54 15.28 -10.08
N ARG A 121 15.46 14.34 -9.80
CA ARG A 121 16.84 14.64 -9.41
C ARG A 121 17.53 15.35 -10.57
N SER A 122 18.13 16.52 -10.32
CA SER A 122 18.72 17.32 -11.39
C SER A 122 19.86 18.19 -10.91
N ARG A 123 20.99 18.12 -11.63
CA ARG A 123 22.11 19.05 -11.48
C ARG A 123 21.77 20.45 -12.01
N VAL A 124 21.04 20.52 -13.11
CA VAL A 124 20.69 21.80 -13.79
C VAL A 124 19.75 22.63 -12.93
N LEU A 125 18.86 21.99 -12.18
CA LEU A 125 17.89 22.64 -11.29
C LEU A 125 18.37 22.68 -9.84
N SER A 126 19.66 22.47 -9.60
CA SER A 126 20.25 22.52 -8.27
C SER A 126 20.29 23.97 -7.76
N PRO A 127 19.93 24.23 -6.50
CA PRO A 127 20.21 25.51 -5.86
C PRO A 127 21.72 25.79 -5.85
N ASP A 128 22.09 27.08 -5.87
CA ASP A 128 23.49 27.49 -5.82
C ASP A 128 24.22 26.89 -4.61
N GLY A 129 25.40 26.34 -4.85
CA GLY A 129 26.22 25.69 -3.83
C GLY A 129 25.93 24.20 -3.59
N ASN A 130 24.90 23.62 -4.22
CA ASN A 130 24.62 22.19 -4.15
C ASN A 130 24.93 21.45 -5.46
N SER A 131 25.31 20.17 -5.36
CA SER A 131 25.65 19.34 -6.52
C SER A 131 24.43 18.86 -7.32
N SER A 132 23.26 18.75 -6.70
CA SER A 132 22.00 18.36 -7.34
C SER A 132 20.79 18.76 -6.47
N ARG A 133 19.67 19.07 -7.12
CA ARG A 133 18.35 19.02 -6.49
C ARG A 133 17.99 17.57 -6.16
N LEU A 134 17.44 17.34 -4.97
CA LEU A 134 16.97 16.02 -4.53
C LEU A 134 15.61 15.68 -5.15
N PRO A 135 15.35 14.42 -5.53
CA PRO A 135 14.08 13.99 -6.08
C PRO A 135 12.99 13.90 -5.01
N VAL A 136 11.74 14.12 -5.44
CA VAL A 136 10.54 13.96 -4.61
C VAL A 136 9.48 13.18 -5.40
N ALA A 137 8.81 12.24 -4.74
CA ALA A 137 7.81 11.36 -5.34
C ALA A 137 6.46 11.39 -4.60
N HIS A 138 5.40 10.93 -5.28
CA HIS A 138 4.11 10.59 -4.70
C HIS A 138 3.94 9.07 -4.70
N MET A 139 3.45 8.53 -3.58
CA MET A 139 2.90 7.18 -3.48
C MET A 139 1.42 7.32 -3.10
N VAL A 140 0.53 6.74 -3.88
CA VAL A 140 -0.91 6.87 -3.65
C VAL A 140 -1.56 5.50 -3.69
N CYS A 141 -2.31 5.18 -2.63
CA CYS A 141 -3.12 3.97 -2.52
C CYS A 141 -4.59 4.35 -2.29
N ASN A 142 -5.49 3.38 -2.39
CA ASN A 142 -6.90 3.52 -2.03
C ASN A 142 -7.33 2.40 -1.07
N GLN A 143 -6.52 2.12 -0.04
CA GLN A 143 -6.82 1.07 0.93
C GLN A 143 -7.95 1.49 1.89
N THR A 144 -8.51 0.52 2.61
CA THR A 144 -9.59 0.74 3.59
C THR A 144 -9.16 1.80 4.63
N PRO A 145 -9.94 2.87 4.83
CA PRO A 145 -9.59 3.89 5.82
C PRO A 145 -9.65 3.32 7.25
N PRO A 146 -9.02 4.01 8.22
CA PRO A 146 -9.18 3.71 9.64
C PRO A 146 -10.67 3.68 10.07
N VAL A 147 -11.02 2.80 11.01
CA VAL A 147 -12.38 2.69 11.56
C VAL A 147 -12.36 3.07 13.04
N GLY A 148 -13.00 4.20 13.38
CA GLY A 148 -12.99 4.73 14.74
C GLY A 148 -11.57 5.06 15.21
N SER A 149 -11.14 4.45 16.31
CA SER A 149 -9.79 4.61 16.87
C SER A 149 -8.77 3.58 16.37
N LYS A 150 -9.18 2.60 15.55
CA LYS A 150 -8.29 1.55 15.04
C LYS A 150 -7.54 2.05 13.80
N PRO A 151 -6.26 1.66 13.61
CA PRO A 151 -5.53 1.98 12.39
C PRO A 151 -6.19 1.31 11.18
N SER A 152 -5.78 1.72 9.97
CA SER A 152 -6.13 1.00 8.75
C SER A 152 -5.57 -0.41 8.83
N LEU A 153 -6.45 -1.41 8.80
CA LEU A 153 -6.12 -2.82 8.72
C LEU A 153 -6.21 -3.28 7.27
N MET A 154 -5.14 -3.90 6.80
CA MET A 154 -4.94 -4.23 5.40
C MET A 154 -5.20 -5.70 5.13
N THR A 155 -5.50 -6.01 3.88
CA THR A 155 -5.43 -7.37 3.36
C THR A 155 -4.04 -7.61 2.77
N PHE A 156 -3.70 -8.86 2.44
CA PHE A 156 -2.40 -9.20 1.86
C PHE A 156 -2.26 -8.83 0.36
N ARG A 157 -3.36 -8.45 -0.30
CA ARG A 157 -3.45 -8.29 -1.76
C ARG A 157 -2.52 -7.24 -2.37
#